data_AF-A0A2E8K5Z3-F1
#
_entry.id   AF-A0A2E8K5Z3-F1
#
_cell.length_a   1.000
_cell.length_b   1.000
_cell.length_c   1.000
_cell.angle_alpha   90.00
_cell.angle_beta   90.00
_cell.angle_gamma   90.00
#
_symmetry.space_group_name_H-M   'P 1'
#
loop_
_entity.id
_entity.type
_entity.pdbx_description
1 polymer ?
#
loop_
_entity_poly.entity_id
_entity_poly.type
_entity_poly.pdbx_seq_one_letter_code
_entity_poly.pdbx_strand_id
1 'polypeptide(L)'
;MKNRLLIMMFVSTVCLASDLFASGVFKCIDENGQTTFAFAPCASKKITVKKEQDIEATVDEQMAALEIINGRISRINRQFRNLRLEREQNLQTSPDPGAQKQIRDGYRQHTSDLLDQLSELKSERSMLVDRSMSLLSRSDEG
;
A
#
# COMPACT_ATOMS: atom_id res chain seq x y z
N MET A 1 2.97 52.49 -21.47
CA MET A 1 3.61 51.15 -21.53
C MET A 1 3.98 50.55 -20.16
N LYS A 2 3.60 51.13 -19.01
CA LYS A 2 3.92 50.57 -17.67
C LYS A 2 2.88 49.55 -17.13
N ASN A 3 1.63 49.59 -17.58
CA ASN A 3 0.56 48.68 -17.09
C ASN A 3 0.58 47.26 -17.68
N ARG A 4 1.21 47.04 -18.84
CA ARG A 4 1.25 45.70 -19.45
C ARG A 4 2.28 44.78 -18.80
N LEU A 5 3.36 45.33 -18.24
CA LEU A 5 4.39 44.56 -17.55
C LEU A 5 3.90 44.01 -16.21
N LEU A 6 3.07 44.79 -15.51
CA LEU A 6 2.53 44.45 -14.19
C LEU A 6 1.49 43.31 -14.26
N ILE A 7 0.69 43.27 -15.34
CA ILE A 7 -0.28 42.20 -15.57
C ILE A 7 0.42 40.88 -15.92
N MET A 8 1.51 40.92 -16.71
CA MET A 8 2.28 39.72 -17.04
C MET A 8 3.01 39.13 -15.83
N MET A 9 3.48 39.95 -14.88
CA MET A 9 4.07 39.44 -13.63
C MET A 9 3.04 38.80 -12.69
N PHE A 10 1.79 39.27 -12.69
CA PHE A 10 0.74 38.69 -11.84
C PHE A 10 0.24 37.33 -12.37
N VAL A 11 0.17 37.16 -13.69
CA VAL A 11 -0.28 35.89 -14.31
C VAL A 11 0.80 34.79 -14.17
N SER A 12 2.08 35.16 -14.19
CA SER A 12 3.18 34.19 -14.04
C SER A 12 3.42 33.71 -12.61
N THR A 13 3.04 34.48 -11.59
CA THR A 13 3.14 34.04 -10.18
C THR A 13 2.00 33.13 -9.74
N VAL A 14 0.82 33.22 -10.36
CA VAL A 14 -0.31 32.34 -10.02
C VAL A 14 -0.12 30.92 -10.58
N CYS A 15 0.60 30.75 -11.69
CA CYS A 15 0.87 29.44 -12.29
C CYS A 15 1.95 28.61 -11.57
N LEU A 16 2.73 29.19 -10.66
CA LEU A 16 3.79 28.46 -9.91
C LEU A 16 3.32 27.95 -8.54
N ALA A 17 2.09 28.23 -8.13
CA ALA A 17 1.55 27.79 -6.84
C ALA A 17 0.70 26.52 -6.91
N SER A 18 0.46 25.96 -8.10
CA SER A 18 -0.48 24.83 -8.29
C SER A 18 0.09 23.44 -8.01
N ASP A 19 1.39 23.29 -7.74
CA ASP A 19 2.01 21.96 -7.57
C ASP A 19 2.06 21.46 -6.12
N LEU A 20 1.52 22.20 -5.14
CA LEU A 20 1.68 21.88 -3.71
C LEU A 20 0.51 21.16 -3.03
N PHE A 21 -0.55 20.76 -3.75
CA PHE A 21 -1.64 19.98 -3.16
C PHE A 21 -2.07 18.79 -4.02
N ALA A 22 -1.13 17.91 -4.35
CA ALA A 22 -1.49 16.51 -4.59
C ALA A 22 -1.86 15.86 -3.25
N SER A 23 -2.97 16.28 -2.62
CA SER A 23 -3.47 15.66 -1.41
C SER A 23 -3.93 14.25 -1.77
N GLY A 24 -3.08 13.25 -1.55
CA GLY A 24 -3.45 11.86 -1.71
C GLY A 24 -4.67 11.57 -0.83
N VAL A 25 -5.76 11.15 -1.45
CA VAL A 25 -6.92 10.64 -0.70
C VAL A 25 -6.64 9.19 -0.37
N PHE A 26 -6.50 8.89 0.92
CA PHE A 26 -6.30 7.53 1.42
C PHE A 26 -7.66 6.89 1.69
N LYS A 27 -7.88 5.70 1.12
CA LYS A 27 -9.05 4.87 1.43
C LYS A 27 -8.74 4.01 2.66
N CYS A 28 -9.45 4.25 3.75
CA CYS A 28 -9.36 3.50 5.00
C CYS A 28 -10.55 2.54 5.12
N ILE A 29 -10.28 1.34 5.61
CA ILE A 29 -11.31 0.33 5.93
C ILE A 29 -11.16 0.04 7.43
N ASP A 30 -12.23 0.23 8.19
CA ASP A 30 -12.23 -0.08 9.62
C ASP A 30 -12.48 -1.58 9.88
N GLU A 31 -12.38 -1.98 11.17
CA GLU A 31 -12.60 -3.36 11.62
C GLU A 31 -14.02 -3.88 11.36
N ASN A 32 -14.97 -2.98 11.14
CA ASN A 32 -16.37 -3.30 10.83
C ASN A 32 -16.64 -3.36 9.31
N GLY A 33 -15.62 -3.08 8.47
CA GLY A 33 -15.72 -3.02 7.01
C GLY A 33 -16.29 -1.71 6.46
N GLN A 34 -16.43 -0.67 7.28
CA GLN A 34 -16.83 0.66 6.86
C GLN A 34 -15.67 1.35 6.15
N THR A 35 -15.96 1.95 5.00
CA THR A 35 -14.98 2.66 4.19
C THR A 35 -15.03 4.15 4.49
N THR A 36 -13.88 4.73 4.81
CA THR A 36 -13.72 6.18 5.02
C THR A 36 -12.58 6.70 4.16
N PHE A 37 -12.66 7.96 3.76
CA PHE A 37 -11.64 8.63 2.95
C PHE A 37 -11.02 9.74 3.78
N ALA A 38 -9.69 9.75 3.86
CA ALA A 38 -8.95 10.73 4.63
C ALA A 38 -7.84 11.35 3.77
N PHE A 39 -7.53 12.62 4.03
CA PHE A 39 -6.39 13.32 3.44
C PHE A 39 -5.09 13.09 4.23
N ALA A 40 -5.17 12.27 5.27
CA ALA A 40 -4.04 11.78 6.05
C ALA A 40 -3.98 10.25 5.96
N PRO A 41 -2.80 9.63 6.07
CA PRO A 41 -2.66 8.18 6.14
C PRO A 41 -3.57 7.60 7.22
N CYS A 42 -4.23 6.48 6.92
CA CYS A 42 -5.08 5.78 7.89
C CYS A 42 -4.26 5.51 9.16
N ALA A 43 -4.84 5.74 10.34
CA ALA A 43 -4.22 5.40 11.60
C ALA A 43 -3.97 3.88 11.62
N SER A 44 -2.76 3.46 11.23
CA SER A 44 -2.38 2.06 11.25
C SER A 44 -2.34 1.63 12.71
N LYS A 45 -3.08 0.56 13.04
CA LYS A 45 -2.76 -0.21 14.25
C LYS A 45 -1.26 -0.47 14.19
N LYS A 46 -0.51 0.02 15.18
CA LYS A 46 0.94 -0.18 15.28
C LYS A 46 1.20 -1.69 15.23
N ILE A 47 1.59 -2.18 14.06
CA ILE A 47 2.16 -3.51 13.93
C ILE A 47 3.54 -3.38 14.54
N THR A 48 3.69 -3.83 15.78
CA THR A 48 4.97 -3.84 16.48
C THR A 48 5.84 -4.92 15.85
N VAL A 49 6.47 -4.61 14.71
CA VAL A 49 7.47 -5.49 14.12
C VAL A 49 8.71 -5.41 15.01
N LYS A 50 9.16 -6.56 15.53
CA LYS A 50 10.37 -6.65 16.35
C LYS A 50 11.55 -6.13 15.53
N LYS A 51 12.20 -5.09 16.05
CA LYS A 51 13.43 -4.52 15.50
C LYS A 51 14.56 -5.52 15.77
N GLU A 52 14.82 -6.40 14.81
CA GLU A 52 15.93 -7.36 14.90
C GLU A 52 17.25 -6.62 14.66
N GLN A 53 18.27 -6.97 15.44
CA GLN A 53 19.49 -6.19 15.69
C GLN A 53 20.26 -5.76 14.44
N ASP A 54 20.79 -4.54 14.50
CA ASP A 54 21.71 -3.92 13.55
C ASP A 54 23.02 -4.71 13.41
N ILE A 55 23.05 -5.66 12.48
CA ILE A 55 24.23 -5.88 11.66
C ILE A 55 24.03 -4.94 10.46
N GLU A 56 25.00 -4.07 10.15
CA GLU A 56 24.94 -3.16 9.00
C GLU A 56 24.81 -3.97 7.71
N ALA A 57 23.57 -4.26 7.34
CA ALA A 57 23.25 -4.98 6.14
C ALA A 57 23.63 -4.12 4.93
N THR A 58 24.31 -4.71 3.97
CA THR A 58 24.74 -4.02 2.76
C THR A 58 23.54 -3.67 1.87
N VAL A 59 23.74 -2.74 0.93
CA VAL A 59 22.70 -2.38 -0.06
C VAL A 59 22.23 -3.63 -0.84
N ASP A 60 23.16 -4.52 -1.20
CA ASP A 60 22.85 -5.76 -1.92
C ASP A 60 21.98 -6.72 -1.09
N GLU A 61 22.24 -6.84 0.21
CA GLU A 61 21.42 -7.64 1.13
C GLU A 61 20.01 -7.07 1.30
N GLN A 62 19.88 -5.73 1.35
CA GLN A 62 18.56 -5.08 1.39
C GLN A 62 17.79 -5.29 0.07
N MET A 63 18.47 -5.22 -1.07
CA MET A 63 17.86 -5.47 -2.38
C MET A 63 17.38 -6.92 -2.53
N ALA A 64 18.19 -7.89 -2.09
CA ALA A 64 17.79 -9.30 -2.07
C ALA A 64 16.56 -9.52 -1.16
N ALA A 65 16.52 -8.88 0.02
CA ALA A 65 15.36 -8.95 0.91
C ALA A 65 14.10 -8.33 0.27
N LEU A 66 14.24 -7.21 -0.44
CA LEU A 66 13.14 -6.59 -1.20
C LEU A 66 12.59 -7.50 -2.30
N GLU A 67 13.45 -8.21 -3.04
CA GLU A 67 13.01 -9.18 -4.05
C GLU A 67 12.18 -10.32 -3.43
N ILE A 68 12.61 -10.83 -2.27
CA ILE A 68 11.86 -11.87 -1.54
C ILE A 68 10.46 -11.36 -1.15
N ILE A 69 10.36 -10.15 -0.59
CA ILE A 69 9.08 -9.55 -0.20
C ILE A 69 8.19 -9.32 -1.44
N ASN A 70 8.76 -8.80 -2.54
CA ASN A 70 8.01 -8.61 -3.79
C ASN A 70 7.49 -9.94 -4.35
N GLY A 71 8.27 -11.02 -4.22
CA GLY A 71 7.84 -12.37 -4.57
C GLY A 71 6.70 -12.88 -3.68
N ARG A 72 6.74 -12.59 -2.37
CA ARG A 72 5.63 -12.92 -1.44
C ARG A 72 4.36 -12.14 -1.76
N ILE A 73 4.46 -10.83 -2.01
CA ILE A 73 3.33 -9.97 -2.44
C ILE A 73 2.71 -10.52 -3.74
N SER A 74 3.55 -10.91 -4.71
CA SER A 74 3.08 -11.50 -5.97
C SER A 74 2.33 -12.81 -5.76
N ARG A 75 2.77 -13.66 -4.80
CA ARG A 75 2.07 -14.89 -4.43
C ARG A 75 0.70 -14.60 -3.81
N ILE A 76 0.60 -13.65 -2.89
CA ILE A 76 -0.68 -13.24 -2.29
C ILE A 76 -1.65 -12.72 -3.37
N ASN A 77 -1.16 -11.91 -4.32
CA ASN A 77 -1.98 -11.44 -5.44
C ASN A 77 -2.51 -12.59 -6.31
N ARG A 78 -1.74 -13.67 -6.49
CA ARG A 78 -2.23 -14.90 -7.15
C ARG A 78 -3.29 -15.61 -6.31
N GLN A 79 -3.09 -15.70 -4.99
CA GLN A 79 -4.08 -16.29 -4.08
C GLN A 79 -5.42 -15.54 -4.12
N PHE A 80 -5.42 -14.20 -4.15
CA PHE A 80 -6.65 -13.42 -4.34
C PHE A 80 -7.39 -13.78 -5.63
N ARG A 81 -6.65 -13.94 -6.74
CA ARG A 81 -7.24 -14.33 -8.03
C ARG A 81 -7.85 -15.73 -7.95
N ASN A 82 -7.11 -16.69 -7.39
CA ASN A 82 -7.58 -18.07 -7.26
C ASN A 82 -8.83 -18.15 -6.38
N LEU A 83 -8.81 -17.48 -5.22
CA LEU A 83 -9.93 -17.44 -4.29
C LEU A 83 -11.19 -16.83 -4.93
N ARG A 84 -11.01 -15.80 -5.76
CA ARG A 84 -12.12 -15.20 -6.52
C ARG A 84 -12.70 -16.19 -7.52
N LEU A 85 -11.86 -16.86 -8.31
CA LEU A 85 -12.31 -17.84 -9.30
C LEU A 85 -13.02 -19.03 -8.63
N GLU A 86 -12.47 -19.53 -7.52
CA GLU A 86 -13.06 -20.60 -6.73
C GLU A 86 -14.45 -20.22 -6.20
N ARG A 87 -14.60 -19.00 -5.66
CA ARG A 87 -15.91 -18.48 -5.23
C ARG A 87 -16.89 -18.38 -6.39
N GLU A 88 -16.47 -17.84 -7.54
CA GLU A 88 -17.31 -17.73 -8.73
C GLU A 88 -17.79 -19.12 -9.21
N GLN A 89 -16.90 -20.10 -9.25
CA GLN A 89 -17.22 -21.48 -9.59
C GLN A 89 -18.19 -22.13 -8.58
N ASN A 90 -17.90 -22.01 -7.28
CA ASN A 90 -18.70 -22.63 -6.22
C ASN A 90 -20.12 -22.03 -6.12
N LEU A 91 -20.27 -20.72 -6.39
CA LEU A 91 -21.58 -20.08 -6.44
C LEU A 91 -22.41 -20.49 -7.66
N GLN A 92 -21.76 -20.76 -8.80
CA GLN A 92 -22.46 -21.26 -9.99
C GLN A 92 -22.98 -22.68 -9.81
N THR A 93 -22.25 -23.52 -9.06
CA THR A 93 -22.60 -24.94 -8.86
C THR A 93 -23.47 -25.19 -7.64
N SER A 94 -23.67 -24.19 -6.76
CA SER A 94 -24.50 -24.32 -5.55
C SER A 94 -25.85 -23.62 -5.70
N PRO A 95 -26.94 -24.36 -5.96
CA PRO A 95 -28.30 -23.79 -6.01
C PRO A 95 -28.88 -23.51 -4.62
N ASP A 96 -28.34 -24.12 -3.56
CA ASP A 96 -28.82 -23.95 -2.19
C ASP A 96 -28.41 -22.58 -1.60
N PRO A 97 -29.37 -21.75 -1.13
CA PRO A 97 -29.06 -20.47 -0.49
C PRO A 97 -28.18 -20.58 0.76
N GLY A 98 -28.28 -21.67 1.52
CA GLY A 98 -27.46 -21.91 2.72
C GLY A 98 -25.99 -22.10 2.36
N ALA A 99 -25.72 -22.99 1.41
CA ALA A 99 -24.39 -23.22 0.85
C ALA A 99 -23.80 -21.94 0.23
N GLN A 100 -24.60 -21.17 -0.53
CA GLN A 100 -24.15 -19.89 -1.08
C GLN A 100 -23.73 -18.89 0.00
N LYS A 101 -24.46 -18.83 1.13
CA LYS A 101 -24.09 -17.98 2.26
C LYS A 101 -22.75 -18.42 2.86
N GLN A 102 -22.57 -19.71 3.12
CA GLN A 102 -21.31 -20.24 3.64
C GLN A 102 -20.12 -19.96 2.71
N ILE A 103 -20.31 -20.09 1.40
CA ILE A 103 -19.28 -19.75 0.39
C ILE A 103 -18.90 -18.27 0.47
N ARG A 104 -19.89 -17.37 0.63
CA ARG A 104 -19.63 -15.92 0.75
C ARG A 104 -18.91 -15.58 2.05
N ASP A 105 -19.32 -16.19 3.16
CA ASP A 105 -18.72 -15.96 4.47
C ASP A 105 -17.27 -16.47 4.49
N GLY A 106 -17.03 -17.67 3.97
CA GLY A 106 -15.68 -18.23 3.81
C GLY A 106 -14.81 -17.37 2.88
N TYR A 107 -15.34 -16.93 1.74
CA TYR A 107 -14.61 -16.02 0.84
C TYR A 107 -14.21 -14.71 1.54
N ARG A 108 -15.11 -14.13 2.34
CA ARG A 108 -14.84 -12.89 3.09
C ARG A 108 -13.72 -13.10 4.10
N GLN A 109 -13.73 -14.21 4.84
CA GLN A 109 -12.72 -14.52 5.82
C GLN A 109 -11.34 -14.71 5.19
N HIS A 110 -11.21 -15.57 4.17
CA HIS A 110 -9.94 -15.77 3.47
C HIS A 110 -9.43 -14.48 2.80
N THR A 111 -10.33 -13.64 2.29
CA THR A 111 -9.96 -12.33 1.73
C THR A 111 -9.39 -11.42 2.81
N SER A 112 -9.95 -11.42 4.02
CA SER A 112 -9.44 -10.65 5.15
C SER A 112 -8.03 -11.10 5.53
N ASP A 113 -7.81 -12.41 5.68
CA ASP A 113 -6.51 -12.96 6.08
C ASP A 113 -5.40 -12.61 5.05
N LEU A 114 -5.73 -12.66 3.76
CA LEU A 114 -4.81 -12.27 2.69
C LEU A 114 -4.54 -10.75 2.67
N LEU A 115 -5.52 -9.92 3.03
CA LEU A 115 -5.34 -8.47 3.13
C LEU A 115 -4.43 -8.10 4.30
N ASP A 116 -4.57 -8.79 5.43
CA ASP A 116 -3.72 -8.59 6.60
C ASP A 116 -2.26 -8.96 6.28
N GLN A 117 -2.03 -10.13 5.67
CA GLN A 117 -0.70 -10.54 5.21
C GLN A 117 -0.10 -9.58 4.18
N LEU A 118 -0.94 -9.07 3.25
CA LEU A 118 -0.49 -8.08 2.26
C LEU A 118 -0.09 -6.76 2.93
N SER A 119 -0.84 -6.33 3.93
CA SER A 119 -0.55 -5.12 4.70
C SER A 119 0.78 -5.25 5.45
N GLU A 120 0.99 -6.38 6.12
CA GLU A 120 2.24 -6.69 6.82
C GLU A 120 3.44 -6.66 5.88
N LEU A 121 3.38 -7.37 4.74
CA LEU A 121 4.46 -7.38 3.75
C LEU A 121 4.72 -6.01 3.13
N LYS A 122 3.68 -5.19 2.91
CA LYS A 122 3.86 -3.81 2.42
C LYS A 122 4.55 -2.92 3.45
N SER A 123 4.21 -3.10 4.73
CA SER A 123 4.88 -2.39 5.82
C SER A 123 6.35 -2.80 5.91
N GLU A 124 6.64 -4.10 5.85
CA GLU A 124 8.01 -4.65 5.84
C GLU A 124 8.80 -4.10 4.65
N ARG A 125 8.21 -4.13 3.45
CA ARG A 125 8.82 -3.54 2.25
C ARG A 125 9.15 -2.06 2.43
N SER A 126 8.23 -1.28 3.01
CA SER A 126 8.44 0.15 3.25
C SER A 126 9.65 0.38 4.15
N MET A 127 9.76 -0.38 5.25
CA MET A 127 10.89 -0.26 6.16
C MET A 127 12.23 -0.61 5.50
N LEU A 128 12.26 -1.66 4.66
CA LEU A 128 13.48 -2.01 3.91
C LEU A 128 13.85 -0.92 2.90
N VAL A 129 12.86 -0.35 2.18
CA VAL A 129 13.12 0.77 1.25
C VAL A 129 13.69 1.97 2.00
N ASP A 130 13.09 2.34 3.14
CA ASP A 130 13.57 3.47 3.95
C ASP A 130 15.00 3.22 4.46
N ARG A 131 15.32 1.98 4.85
CA ARG A 131 16.66 1.58 5.27
C ARG A 131 17.67 1.65 4.11
N SER A 132 17.32 1.13 2.93
CA SER A 132 18.16 1.21 1.73
C SER A 132 18.44 2.66 1.32
N MET A 133 17.42 3.52 1.35
CA MET A 133 17.58 4.94 1.05
C MET A 133 18.51 5.63 2.05
N SER A 134 18.36 5.32 3.35
CA SER A 134 19.26 5.86 4.38
C SER A 134 20.71 5.40 4.20
N LEU A 135 20.96 4.18 3.71
CA LEU A 135 22.30 3.69 3.43
C LEU A 135 22.90 4.40 2.22
N LEU A 136 22.14 4.55 1.14
CA LEU A 136 22.57 5.26 -0.07
C LEU A 136 22.91 6.73 0.22
N SER A 137 22.07 7.44 0.97
CA SER A 137 22.33 8.85 1.31
C SER A 137 23.57 9.06 2.18
N ARG A 138 23.94 8.08 3.01
CA ARG A 138 25.17 8.15 3.81
C ARG A 138 26.43 7.87 2.99
N SER A 139 26.32 7.05 1.95
CA SER A 139 27.45 6.76 1.05
C SER A 139 27.81 7.93 0.14
N ASP A 140 26.87 8.86 -0.11
CA ASP A 140 27.11 10.06 -0.95
C ASP A 140 27.78 11.23 -0.18
N GLU A 141 27.84 11.17 1.16
CA GLU A 141 28.45 12.20 2.02
C GLU A 141 29.93 11.95 2.36
N GLY A 142 30.52 10.85 1.89
CA GLY A 142 31.93 10.47 2.11
C GLY A 142 32.78 10.48 0.85
#